data_AF-A0A7J2ZLS8-F1
#
_entry.id   AF-A0A7J2ZLS8-F1
#
_cell.length_a   1.000
_cell.length_b   1.000
_cell.length_c   1.000
_cell.angle_alpha   90.00
_cell.angle_beta   90.00
_cell.angle_gamma   90.00
#
_symmetry.space_group_name_H-M   'P 1'
#
loop_
_entity.id
_entity.type
_entity.pdbx_description
1 polymer ?
#
loop_
_entity_poly.entity_id
_entity_poly.type
_entity_poly.pdbx_seq_one_letter_code
_entity_poly.pdbx_strand_id
1 'polypeptide(L)'
;MIDIILLYAMIAGIMCTLLFTFALFFEKNVKMKRKFLIFGVFFMAAFVAITEYAFWLEGINFFQFLPNSFPLIFYFAIWIAFIIWSFEQIGQRKFWIAILILAAILILVANFCMNCIKF
;
A
#
# COMPACT_ATOMS: atom_id res chain seq x y z
N MET A 1 -12.63 -8.15 18.00
CA MET A 1 -11.95 -8.91 16.90
C MET A 1 -11.36 -7.94 15.89
N ILE A 2 -12.12 -6.95 15.46
CA ILE A 2 -11.68 -5.85 14.59
C ILE A 2 -10.50 -5.07 15.21
N ASP A 3 -10.50 -4.83 16.53
CA ASP A 3 -9.40 -4.13 17.21
C ASP A 3 -8.04 -4.82 17.03
N ILE A 4 -8.04 -6.15 17.05
CA ILE A 4 -6.83 -6.96 16.84
C ILE A 4 -6.35 -6.84 15.38
N ILE A 5 -7.30 -6.82 14.43
CA ILE A 5 -7.00 -6.66 12.99
C ILE A 5 -6.42 -5.26 12.73
N LEU A 6 -7.02 -4.22 13.32
CA LEU A 6 -6.52 -2.84 13.25
C LEU A 6 -5.16 -2.69 13.91
N LEU A 7 -4.89 -3.37 15.03
CA LEU A 7 -3.57 -3.41 15.64
C LEU A 7 -2.52 -3.98 14.67
N TYR A 8 -2.83 -5.06 13.95
CA TYR A 8 -1.93 -5.60 12.93
C TYR A 8 -1.72 -4.64 11.76
N ALA A 9 -2.76 -3.92 11.33
CA ALA A 9 -2.62 -2.86 10.34
C ALA A 9 -1.66 -1.77 10.84
N MET A 10 -1.84 -1.28 12.07
CA MET A 10 -0.97 -0.25 12.65
C MET A 10 0.49 -0.71 12.72
N ILE A 11 0.75 -1.95 13.15
CA ILE A 11 2.10 -2.52 13.18
C ILE A 11 2.70 -2.57 11.77
N ALA A 12 1.93 -3.00 10.77
CA ALA A 12 2.37 -2.99 9.37
C ALA A 12 2.69 -1.57 8.88
N GLY A 13 1.88 -0.57 9.27
CA GLY A 13 2.12 0.83 8.98
C GLY A 13 3.41 1.37 9.61
N ILE A 14 3.68 1.05 10.87
CA ILE A 14 4.92 1.43 11.57
C ILE A 14 6.13 0.78 10.92
N MET A 15 6.06 -0.51 10.57
CA MET A 15 7.16 -1.21 9.89
C MET A 15 7.42 -0.63 8.50
N CYS A 16 6.36 -0.26 7.77
CA CYS A 16 6.47 0.44 6.49
C CYS A 16 7.26 1.76 6.62
N THR A 17 6.89 2.63 7.57
CA THR A 17 7.56 3.94 7.73
C THR A 17 9.01 3.79 8.17
N LEU A 18 9.31 2.85 9.07
CA LEU A 18 10.68 2.54 9.48
C LEU A 18 11.52 2.08 8.28
N LEU A 19 11.03 1.14 7.47
CA LEU A 19 11.76 0.61 6.32
C LEU A 19 12.05 1.69 5.27
N PHE A 20 11.08 2.56 4.98
CA PHE A 20 11.32 3.70 4.08
C PHE A 20 12.35 4.68 4.64
N THR A 21 12.27 4.99 5.93
CA THR A 21 13.22 5.89 6.60
C THR A 21 14.64 5.32 6.57
N PHE A 22 14.81 4.04 6.91
CA PHE A 22 16.09 3.35 6.85
C PHE A 22 16.64 3.29 5.42
N ALA A 23 15.81 2.98 4.44
CA ALA A 23 16.20 2.92 3.03
C ALA A 23 16.66 4.30 2.50
N LEU A 24 16.00 5.38 2.89
CA LEU A 24 16.29 6.71 2.34
C LEU A 24 17.49 7.38 3.02
N PHE A 25 17.60 7.30 4.34
CA PHE A 25 18.58 8.08 5.10
C PHE A 25 19.84 7.32 5.49
N PHE A 26 19.72 6.03 5.82
CA PHE A 26 20.82 5.28 6.44
C PHE A 26 21.56 4.39 5.45
N GLU A 27 20.85 3.81 4.48
CA GLU A 27 21.44 2.81 3.60
C GLU A 27 22.07 3.43 2.34
N LYS A 28 23.42 3.40 2.28
CA LYS A 28 24.18 3.86 1.10
C LYS A 28 24.30 2.76 0.03
N ASN A 29 24.15 1.49 0.39
CA ASN A 29 24.29 0.40 -0.57
C ASN A 29 23.01 0.22 -1.40
N VAL A 30 23.11 0.46 -2.71
CA VAL A 30 22.01 0.36 -3.69
C VAL A 30 21.27 -0.99 -3.61
N LYS A 31 21.98 -2.11 -3.41
CA LYS A 31 21.35 -3.44 -3.36
C LYS A 31 20.50 -3.63 -2.11
N MET A 32 20.96 -3.14 -0.95
CA MET A 32 20.25 -3.24 0.32
C MET A 32 19.09 -2.24 0.38
N LYS A 33 19.33 -1.01 -0.07
CA LYS A 33 18.31 0.03 -0.22
C LYS A 33 17.11 -0.47 -1.02
N ARG A 34 17.38 -1.16 -2.15
CA ARG A 34 16.32 -1.79 -2.94
C ARG A 34 15.49 -2.80 -2.15
N LYS A 35 16.13 -3.69 -1.39
CA LYS A 35 15.40 -4.69 -0.60
C LYS A 35 14.49 -4.00 0.42
N PHE A 36 15.00 -2.99 1.13
CA PHE A 36 14.21 -2.24 2.10
C PHE A 36 13.04 -1.49 1.46
N LEU A 37 13.21 -0.89 0.28
CA LEU A 37 12.08 -0.26 -0.42
C LEU A 37 11.01 -1.29 -0.85
N ILE A 38 11.41 -2.45 -1.36
CA ILE A 38 10.47 -3.51 -1.75
C ILE A 38 9.70 -4.01 -0.52
N PHE A 39 10.39 -4.24 0.60
CA PHE A 39 9.73 -4.61 1.85
C PHE A 39 8.84 -3.49 2.39
N GLY A 40 9.25 -2.23 2.27
CA GLY A 40 8.44 -1.07 2.65
C GLY A 40 7.12 -1.02 1.87
N VAL A 41 7.17 -1.17 0.55
CA VAL A 41 5.97 -1.26 -0.30
C VAL A 41 5.11 -2.47 0.06
N PHE A 42 5.73 -3.62 0.37
CA PHE A 42 4.99 -4.81 0.81
C PHE A 42 4.22 -4.56 2.11
N PHE A 43 4.86 -3.96 3.12
CA PHE A 43 4.18 -3.60 4.37
C PHE A 43 3.12 -2.51 4.18
N MET A 44 3.33 -1.58 3.24
CA MET A 44 2.30 -0.60 2.87
C MET A 44 1.08 -1.28 2.24
N ALA A 45 1.28 -2.21 1.31
CA ALA A 45 0.19 -2.97 0.70
C ALA A 45 -0.54 -3.82 1.74
N ALA A 46 0.20 -4.44 2.67
CA ALA A 46 -0.38 -5.18 3.80
C ALA A 46 -1.21 -4.27 4.71
N PHE A 47 -0.71 -3.07 5.04
CA PHE A 47 -1.48 -2.08 5.80
C PHE A 47 -2.83 -1.78 5.13
N VAL A 48 -2.81 -1.42 3.84
CA VAL A 48 -4.05 -1.10 3.10
C VAL A 48 -4.98 -2.32 3.01
N ALA A 49 -4.45 -3.51 2.76
CA ALA A 49 -5.26 -4.73 2.65
C ALA A 49 -5.91 -5.14 3.99
N ILE A 50 -5.17 -5.06 5.09
CA ILE A 50 -5.70 -5.38 6.43
C ILE A 50 -6.73 -4.33 6.85
N THR A 51 -6.48 -3.05 6.57
CA THR A 51 -7.44 -1.97 6.81
C THR A 51 -8.71 -2.17 6.00
N GLU A 52 -8.61 -2.50 4.72
CA GLU A 52 -9.78 -2.82 3.90
C GLU A 52 -10.54 -4.04 4.44
N TYR A 53 -9.82 -5.09 4.86
CA TYR A 53 -10.47 -6.26 5.44
C TYR A 53 -11.21 -5.92 6.74
N ALA A 54 -10.66 -5.03 7.57
CA ALA A 54 -11.33 -4.55 8.78
C ALA A 54 -12.63 -3.79 8.44
N PHE A 55 -12.59 -2.87 7.47
CA PHE A 55 -13.78 -2.16 7.00
C PHE A 55 -14.81 -3.10 6.35
N TRP A 56 -14.33 -4.09 5.60
CA TRP A 56 -15.17 -5.08 4.95
C TRP A 56 -15.96 -5.92 5.96
N LEU A 57 -15.36 -6.27 7.11
CA LEU A 57 -16.07 -6.94 8.21
C LEU A 57 -17.17 -6.08 8.84
N GLU A 58 -17.07 -4.75 8.73
CA GLU A 58 -18.12 -3.81 9.15
C GLU A 58 -19.16 -3.53 8.05
N GLY A 59 -19.06 -4.19 6.89
CA GLY A 59 -19.93 -4.00 5.75
C GLY A 59 -19.62 -2.75 4.92
N ILE A 60 -18.45 -2.13 5.14
CA ILE A 60 -17.99 -0.91 4.48
C ILE A 60 -16.94 -1.29 3.42
N ASN A 61 -17.09 -0.78 2.20
CA ASN A 61 -16.09 -0.94 1.14
C ASN A 61 -15.26 0.33 1.02
N PHE A 62 -14.00 0.30 1.46
CA PHE A 62 -13.11 1.47 1.41
C PHE A 62 -12.83 1.94 -0.03
N PHE A 63 -12.73 1.01 -0.97
CA PHE A 63 -12.49 1.31 -2.39
C PHE A 63 -13.68 1.98 -3.07
N GLN A 64 -14.92 1.78 -2.58
CA GLN A 64 -16.11 2.52 -3.06
C GLN A 64 -16.10 3.99 -2.64
N PHE A 65 -15.52 4.32 -1.49
CA PHE A 65 -15.39 5.71 -1.04
C PHE A 65 -14.23 6.43 -1.72
N LEU A 66 -13.28 5.69 -2.29
CA LEU A 66 -12.08 6.21 -2.93
C LEU A 66 -12.38 7.26 -4.03
N PRO A 67 -13.28 7.05 -5.00
CA PRO A 67 -13.59 8.07 -6.01
C PRO A 67 -14.32 9.31 -5.47
N ASN A 68 -15.02 9.19 -4.34
CA ASN A 68 -15.86 10.26 -3.77
C ASN A 68 -15.20 10.99 -2.59
N SER A 69 -14.09 10.48 -2.08
CA SER A 69 -13.39 11.02 -0.91
C SER A 69 -12.10 11.70 -1.33
N PHE A 70 -12.17 13.01 -1.57
CA PHE A 70 -11.01 13.85 -1.94
C PHE A 70 -9.77 13.64 -1.04
N PRO A 71 -9.87 13.58 0.30
CA PRO A 71 -8.71 13.35 1.16
C PRO A 71 -8.01 12.00 0.90
N LEU A 72 -8.81 11.01 0.54
CA LEU A 72 -8.41 9.62 0.38
C LEU A 72 -7.68 9.41 -0.96
N ILE A 73 -8.17 10.07 -2.02
CA ILE A 73 -7.48 10.17 -3.31
C ILE A 73 -6.11 10.84 -3.12
N PHE A 74 -6.06 11.97 -2.41
CA PHE A 74 -4.81 12.68 -2.16
C PHE A 74 -3.82 11.84 -1.38
N TYR A 75 -4.27 11.12 -0.35
CA TYR A 75 -3.44 10.20 0.40
C TYR A 75 -2.77 9.17 -0.50
N PHE A 76 -3.55 8.45 -1.33
CA PHE A 76 -3.00 7.44 -2.23
C PHE A 76 -2.11 8.04 -3.32
N ALA A 77 -2.48 9.18 -3.89
CA ALA A 77 -1.69 9.86 -4.92
C ALA A 77 -0.30 10.26 -4.39
N ILE A 78 -0.23 10.82 -3.17
CA ILE A 78 1.03 11.20 -2.52
C ILE A 78 1.91 9.96 -2.31
N TRP A 79 1.34 8.87 -1.80
CA TRP A 79 2.12 7.65 -1.58
C TRP A 79 2.60 7.01 -2.89
N ILE A 80 1.77 7.00 -3.94
CA ILE A 80 2.18 6.53 -5.26
C ILE A 80 3.34 7.37 -5.80
N ALA A 81 3.22 8.70 -5.74
CA ALA A 81 4.29 9.61 -6.15
C ALA A 81 5.57 9.36 -5.35
N PHE A 82 5.45 9.14 -4.04
CA PHE A 82 6.58 8.82 -3.15
C PHE A 82 7.26 7.50 -3.51
N ILE A 83 6.50 6.46 -3.84
CA ILE A 83 7.05 5.17 -4.29
C ILE A 83 7.79 5.34 -5.62
N ILE A 84 7.18 6.01 -6.60
CA ILE A 84 7.80 6.27 -7.90
C ILE A 84 9.13 7.01 -7.71
N TRP A 85 9.10 8.11 -6.95
CA TRP A 85 10.30 8.88 -6.62
C TRP A 85 11.38 8.03 -5.94
N SER A 86 10.98 7.23 -4.94
CA SER A 86 11.92 6.37 -4.19
C SER A 86 12.64 5.35 -5.07
N PHE A 87 11.94 4.73 -6.03
CA PHE A 87 12.55 3.77 -6.96
C PHE A 87 13.32 4.44 -8.10
N GLU A 88 12.90 5.63 -8.51
CA GLU A 88 13.60 6.41 -9.55
C GLU A 88 14.95 6.92 -9.07
N GLN A 89 15.08 7.28 -7.78
CA GLN A 89 16.37 7.61 -7.13
C GLN A 89 17.40 6.46 -7.21
N ILE A 90 16.96 5.21 -7.37
CA ILE A 90 17.82 4.02 -7.49
C ILE A 90 18.02 3.62 -8.98
N GLY A 91 17.37 4.32 -9.91
CA GLY A 91 17.40 4.00 -11.34
C GLY A 91 16.63 2.72 -11.73
N GLN A 92 15.76 2.20 -10.85
CA GLN A 92 15.10 0.91 -11.04
C GLN A 92 13.65 1.06 -11.53
N ARG A 93 13.49 1.56 -12.77
CA ARG A 93 12.18 1.86 -13.36
C ARG A 93 11.23 0.66 -13.46
N LYS A 94 11.77 -0.53 -13.73
CA LYS A 94 10.97 -1.76 -13.89
C LYS A 94 10.17 -2.11 -12.64
N PHE A 95 10.67 -1.79 -11.45
CA PHE A 95 10.04 -2.18 -10.19
C PHE A 95 8.80 -1.34 -9.87
N TRP A 96 8.87 -0.01 -9.96
CA TRP A 96 7.70 0.82 -9.68
C TRP A 96 6.59 0.63 -10.72
N ILE A 97 6.94 0.38 -11.99
CA ILE A 97 5.96 0.02 -13.03
C ILE A 97 5.26 -1.30 -12.68
N ALA A 98 6.02 -2.34 -12.28
CA ALA A 98 5.45 -3.62 -11.87
C ALA A 98 4.51 -3.47 -10.65
N ILE A 99 4.89 -2.65 -9.67
CA ILE A 99 4.06 -2.34 -8.49
C ILE A 99 2.75 -1.67 -8.91
N LEU A 100 2.78 -0.68 -9.81
CA LEU A 100 1.57 0.00 -10.29
C LEU A 100 0.63 -0.94 -11.05
N ILE A 101 1.18 -1.81 -11.91
CA ILE A 101 0.39 -2.81 -12.64
C ILE A 101 -0.28 -3.76 -11.65
N LEU A 102 0.47 -4.25 -10.65
CA LEU A 102 -0.07 -5.15 -9.63
C LEU A 102 -1.16 -4.47 -8.78
N ALA A 103 -0.97 -3.21 -8.41
CA ALA A 103 -1.98 -2.43 -7.71
C ALA A 103 -3.26 -2.24 -8.54
N ALA A 104 -3.14 -1.95 -9.84
CA ALA A 104 -4.27 -1.83 -10.74
C ALA A 104 -5.06 -3.15 -10.87
N ILE A 105 -4.36 -4.28 -10.98
CA ILE A 105 -4.98 -5.62 -11.00
C ILE A 105 -5.74 -5.87 -9.69
N LEU A 106 -5.15 -5.55 -8.53
CA LEU A 106 -5.81 -5.72 -7.24
C LEU A 106 -7.07 -4.86 -7.10
N ILE A 107 -7.05 -3.60 -7.55
CA ILE A 107 -8.22 -2.72 -7.53
C ILE A 107 -9.34 -3.27 -8.44
N LEU A 108 -8.99 -3.78 -9.63
CA LEU A 108 -9.95 -4.41 -10.52
C LEU A 108 -10.59 -5.63 -9.83
N VAL A 109 -9.78 -6.53 -9.28
CA VAL A 109 -10.28 -7.71 -8.56
C VAL A 109 -11.15 -7.32 -7.38
N ALA A 110 -10.76 -6.31 -6.58
CA ALA A 110 -11.56 -5.83 -5.45
C ALA A 110 -12.94 -5.32 -5.88
N ASN A 111 -13.02 -4.56 -6.98
CA ASN A 111 -14.28 -4.06 -7.51
C ASN A 111 -15.17 -5.16 -8.09
N PHE A 112 -14.59 -6.15 -8.77
CA PHE A 112 -15.37 -7.27 -9.34
C PHE A 112 -15.76 -8.33 -8.31
N CYS A 113 -14.90 -8.62 -7.32
CA CYS A 113 -15.15 -9.66 -6.32
C CYS A 113 -16.23 -9.28 -5.30
N MET A 114 -16.43 -7.98 -5.02
CA MET A 114 -17.53 -7.56 -4.15
C MET A 114 -18.93 -7.73 -4.76
N ASN A 115 -19.04 -7.91 -6.08
CA ASN A 115 -20.30 -8.35 -6.69
C ASN A 115 -20.64 -9.81 -6.37
N CYS A 116 -19.71 -10.60 -5.81
CA CYS A 116 -19.96 -12.00 -5.43
C CYS A 116 -20.63 -12.15 -4.05
N ILE A 117 -20.66 -11.10 -3.22
CA ILE A 117 -21.22 -11.14 -1.85
C ILE A 117 -22.65 -10.56 -1.79
N LYS A 118 -23.16 -10.01 -2.91
CA LYS A 118 -24.59 -9.70 -3.04
C LYS A 118 -25.37 -11.01 -3.25
N PHE A 119 -25.58 -11.75 -2.17
CA PHE A 119 -26.61 -12.77 -2.05
C PHE A 119 -27.47 -12.47 -0.82
#